data_AF-A0A3T0QIC6-F1
#
_entry.id   AF-A0A3T0QIC6-F1
#
_cell.length_a   1.000
_cell.length_b   1.000
_cell.length_c   1.000
_cell.angle_alpha   90.00
_cell.angle_beta   90.00
_cell.angle_gamma   90.00
#
_symmetry.space_group_name_H-M   'P 1'
#
loop_
_entity.id
_entity.type
_entity.pdbx_description
1 polymer ?
#
loop_
_entity_poly.entity_id
_entity_poly.type
_entity_poly.pdbx_seq_one_letter_code
_entity_poly.pdbx_strand_id
1 'polypeptide(L)'
;LPKAKKVLAYEIDSDLKNFLDFDEESKINIIYDDVLSRDLLEDFKKYFQKEEIVLIGNLPYSISTPLLFKILFIPQIKTFTIMIQKEVGLRIISKEKEKNYNALSVLVQSLTRIIKIKVIKKNM
;
A
#
# COMPACT_ATOMS: atom_id res chain seq x y z
N LEU A 1 2.66 16.03 0.92
CA LEU A 1 3.92 15.97 0.16
C LEU A 1 5.10 16.78 0.73
N PRO A 2 4.97 17.99 1.29
CA PRO A 2 6.15 18.81 1.63
C PRO A 2 7.08 18.18 2.69
N LYS A 3 6.58 17.21 3.47
CA LYS A 3 7.37 16.45 4.45
C LYS A 3 8.11 15.24 3.88
N ALA A 4 7.79 14.79 2.67
CA ALA A 4 8.46 13.65 2.04
C ALA A 4 9.74 14.11 1.34
N LYS A 5 10.84 13.38 1.55
CA LYS A 5 12.10 13.62 0.82
C LYS A 5 11.96 13.24 -0.66
N LYS A 6 11.31 12.10 -0.93
CA LYS A 6 11.07 11.53 -2.26
C LYS A 6 9.81 10.68 -2.23
N VAL A 7 9.11 10.59 -3.35
CA VAL A 7 7.89 9.80 -3.53
C VAL A 7 8.02 8.97 -4.80
N LEU A 8 7.68 7.69 -4.69
CA LEU A 8 7.45 6.79 -5.81
C LEU A 8 5.98 6.38 -5.77
N ALA A 9 5.27 6.62 -6.85
CA ALA A 9 3.88 6.21 -7.03
C ALA A 9 3.80 5.14 -8.13
N TYR A 10 2.83 4.25 -7.99
CA TYR A 10 2.46 3.28 -9.03
C TYR A 10 1.05 3.61 -9.48
N GLU A 11 0.85 3.68 -10.79
CA GLU A 11 -0.46 3.90 -11.40
C GLU A 11 -0.63 2.94 -12.59
N ILE A 12 -1.72 2.19 -12.63
CA ILE A 12 -1.97 1.26 -13.75
C ILE A 12 -2.73 1.95 -14.89
N ASP A 13 -3.52 2.97 -14.57
CA ASP A 13 -4.31 3.71 -15.54
C ASP A 13 -3.43 4.72 -16.31
N SER A 14 -3.17 4.40 -17.57
CA SER A 14 -2.38 5.27 -18.44
C SER A 14 -3.08 6.57 -18.82
N ASP A 15 -4.42 6.64 -18.72
CA ASP A 15 -5.17 7.86 -19.05
C ASP A 15 -4.91 8.94 -18.00
N LEU A 16 -4.57 8.53 -16.78
CA LEU A 16 -4.15 9.44 -15.70
C LEU A 16 -2.80 10.11 -15.95
N LYS A 17 -2.00 9.67 -16.93
CA LYS A 17 -0.73 10.33 -17.31
C LYS A 17 -0.90 11.81 -17.60
N ASN A 18 -2.01 12.18 -18.23
CA ASN A 18 -2.29 13.57 -18.59
C ASN A 18 -2.67 14.45 -17.39
N PHE A 19 -3.04 13.84 -16.26
CA PHE A 19 -3.48 14.52 -15.04
C PHE A 19 -2.45 14.46 -13.91
N LEU A 20 -1.59 13.45 -13.93
CA LEU A 20 -0.50 13.23 -12.99
C LEU A 20 0.83 13.72 -13.60
N ASP A 21 0.78 14.94 -14.14
CA ASP A 21 1.93 15.63 -14.70
C ASP A 21 2.60 16.42 -13.58
N PHE A 22 3.80 15.99 -13.21
CA PHE A 22 4.60 16.63 -12.18
C PHE A 22 5.91 17.09 -12.82
N ASP A 23 6.30 18.33 -12.54
CA ASP A 23 7.55 18.90 -13.05
C ASP A 23 8.76 18.00 -12.78
N GLU A 24 9.80 18.07 -13.61
CA GLU A 24 11.04 17.27 -13.46
C GLU A 24 11.76 17.54 -12.12
N GLU A 25 11.59 18.74 -11.56
CA GLU A 25 12.11 19.11 -10.24
C GLU A 25 11.28 18.55 -9.08
N SER A 26 10.14 17.92 -9.38
CA SER A 26 9.28 17.35 -8.36
C SER A 26 9.96 16.16 -7.68
N LYS A 27 9.66 16.00 -6.39
CA LYS A 27 10.12 14.85 -5.61
C LYS A 27 9.35 13.57 -5.95
N ILE A 28 8.46 13.60 -6.94
CA ILE A 28 7.48 12.56 -7.25
C ILE A 28 7.89 11.86 -8.54
N ASN A 29 8.02 10.54 -8.46
CA ASN A 29 8.28 9.68 -9.61
C ASN A 29 7.08 8.75 -9.75
N ILE A 30 6.57 8.57 -10.96
CA ILE A 30 5.43 7.69 -11.22
C ILE A 30 5.89 6.57 -12.15
N ILE A 31 5.64 5.34 -11.73
CA ILE A 31 5.74 4.16 -12.57
C ILE A 31 4.33 3.82 -13.04
N TYR A 32 4.11 3.96 -14.35
CA TYR A 32 2.83 3.60 -14.97
C TYR A 32 2.81 2.12 -15.35
N ASP A 33 2.54 1.26 -14.37
CA ASP A 33 2.61 -0.20 -14.49
C ASP A 33 1.79 -0.87 -13.37
N ASP A 34 1.47 -2.15 -13.55
CA ASP A 34 0.84 -2.95 -12.50
C ASP A 34 1.84 -3.25 -11.37
N VAL A 35 1.62 -2.65 -10.21
CA VAL A 35 2.42 -2.84 -8.98
C VAL A 35 2.56 -4.32 -8.58
N LEU A 36 1.59 -5.18 -8.90
CA LEU A 36 1.68 -6.61 -8.63
C LEU A 36 2.71 -7.32 -9.52
N SER A 37 2.95 -6.79 -10.73
CA SER A 37 3.92 -7.32 -11.70
C SER A 37 5.35 -6.78 -11.48
N ARG A 38 5.52 -5.70 -10.72
CA ARG A 38 6.82 -5.05 -10.45
C ARG A 38 7.73 -5.83 -9.51
N ASP A 39 9.05 -5.71 -9.65
CA ASP A 39 9.97 -6.07 -8.56
C ASP A 39 10.10 -4.88 -7.60
N LEU A 40 9.33 -4.90 -6.52
CA LEU A 40 9.32 -3.82 -5.54
C LEU A 40 10.65 -3.66 -4.82
N LEU A 41 11.43 -4.73 -4.63
CA LEU A 41 12.73 -4.62 -3.96
C LEU A 41 13.73 -3.89 -4.85
N GLU A 42 13.76 -4.23 -6.14
CA GLU A 42 14.64 -3.55 -7.09
C GLU A 42 14.20 -2.10 -7.32
N ASP A 43 12.89 -1.85 -7.47
CA ASP A 43 12.35 -0.49 -7.57
C ASP A 43 12.73 0.31 -6.31
N PHE A 44 12.53 -0.22 -5.11
CA PHE A 44 12.85 0.51 -3.88
C PHE A 44 14.34 0.75 -3.69
N LYS A 45 15.19 -0.21 -4.05
CA LYS A 45 16.65 -0.04 -4.05
C LYS A 45 17.08 1.05 -5.04
N LYS A 46 16.50 1.09 -6.24
CA LYS A 46 16.79 2.12 -7.24
C LYS A 46 16.36 3.52 -6.78
N TYR A 47 15.15 3.64 -6.25
CA TYR A 47 14.56 4.94 -5.94
C TYR A 47 14.93 5.48 -4.56
N PHE A 48 15.05 4.61 -3.55
CA PHE A 48 15.25 4.97 -2.13
C PHE A 48 16.54 4.43 -1.53
N GLN A 49 17.33 3.64 -2.29
CA GLN A 49 18.58 3.04 -1.83
C GLN A 49 18.38 2.21 -0.56
N LYS A 50 18.90 2.67 0.58
CA LYS A 50 18.78 2.02 1.89
C LYS A 50 17.87 2.80 2.86
N GLU A 51 17.18 3.84 2.39
CA GLU A 51 16.29 4.62 3.24
C GLU A 51 15.04 3.82 3.64
N GLU A 52 14.52 4.11 4.84
CA GLU A 52 13.24 3.59 5.31
C GLU A 52 12.08 4.19 4.51
N ILE A 53 11.08 3.37 4.22
CA ILE A 53 9.93 3.71 3.38
C ILE A 53 8.66 3.74 4.22
N VAL A 54 7.84 4.76 3.98
CA VAL A 54 6.45 4.85 4.44
C VAL A 54 5.54 4.60 3.25
N LEU A 55 4.74 3.53 3.30
CA LEU A 55 3.80 3.21 2.23
C LEU A 55 2.42 3.78 2.53
N ILE A 56 1.81 4.41 1.54
CA ILE A 56 0.41 4.83 1.59
C ILE A 56 -0.29 4.37 0.33
N GLY A 57 -1.56 4.00 0.41
CA GLY A 57 -2.29 3.58 -0.78
C GLY A 57 -3.79 3.45 -0.55
N ASN A 58 -4.55 3.65 -1.61
CA ASN A 58 -5.96 3.28 -1.68
C ASN A 58 -6.07 2.06 -2.59
N LEU A 59 -6.24 0.88 -2.01
CA LEU A 59 -6.14 -0.37 -2.75
C LEU A 59 -7.52 -0.83 -3.25
N PRO A 60 -7.67 -1.13 -4.55
CA PRO A 60 -8.87 -1.80 -5.03
C PRO A 60 -8.96 -3.21 -4.45
N TYR A 61 -10.19 -3.73 -4.37
CA TYR A 61 -10.48 -5.02 -3.75
C TYR A 61 -9.67 -6.17 -4.36
N SER A 62 -9.61 -6.20 -5.69
CA SER A 62 -9.00 -7.29 -6.47
C SER A 62 -7.51 -7.49 -6.18
N ILE A 63 -6.78 -6.43 -5.82
CA ILE A 63 -5.33 -6.50 -5.61
C ILE A 63 -4.92 -6.40 -4.12
N SER A 64 -5.85 -6.08 -3.23
CA SER A 64 -5.53 -5.74 -1.84
C SER A 64 -4.77 -6.85 -1.11
N THR A 65 -5.24 -8.11 -1.20
CA THR A 65 -4.60 -9.24 -0.52
C THR A 65 -3.25 -9.63 -1.13
N PRO A 66 -3.11 -9.82 -2.46
CA PRO A 66 -1.80 -10.06 -3.09
C PRO A 66 -0.78 -8.96 -2.78
N LEU A 67 -1.18 -7.69 -2.84
CA LEU A 67 -0.28 -6.58 -2.55
C LEU A 67 0.14 -6.56 -1.08
N LEU A 68 -0.80 -6.82 -0.16
CA LEU A 68 -0.48 -6.97 1.26
C LEU A 68 0.59 -8.04 1.50
N PHE A 69 0.44 -9.23 0.89
CA PHE A 69 1.47 -10.27 1.02
C PHE A 69 2.81 -9.81 0.47
N LYS A 70 2.83 -9.12 -0.67
CA LYS A 70 4.08 -8.62 -1.26
C LYS A 70 4.80 -7.62 -0.35
N ILE A 71 4.07 -6.68 0.27
CA ILE A 71 4.68 -5.61 1.06
C ILE A 71 5.06 -6.04 2.48
N LEU A 72 4.39 -7.04 3.07
CA LEU A 72 4.64 -7.50 4.44
C LEU A 72 6.06 -8.04 4.66
N PHE A 73 6.70 -8.53 3.60
CA PHE A 73 8.04 -9.10 3.66
C PHE A 73 9.14 -8.14 3.17
N ILE A 74 8.80 -6.89 2.84
CA ILE A 74 9.77 -5.90 2.37
C ILE A 74 10.39 -5.20 3.58
N PRO A 75 11.69 -5.40 3.87
CA PRO A 75 12.33 -4.89 5.09
C PRO A 75 12.45 -3.37 5.13
N GLN A 76 12.46 -2.70 3.97
CA GLN A 76 12.54 -1.24 3.88
C GLN A 76 11.23 -0.56 4.31
N ILE A 77 10.09 -1.24 4.28
CA ILE A 77 8.80 -0.65 4.65
C ILE A 77 8.68 -0.63 6.18
N LYS A 78 8.76 0.57 6.76
CA LYS A 78 8.66 0.75 8.20
C LYS A 78 7.22 0.73 8.70
N THR A 79 6.33 1.31 7.92
CA THR A 79 4.91 1.40 8.21
C THR A 79 4.15 1.56 6.92
N PHE A 80 2.92 1.06 6.89
CA PHE A 80 2.00 1.30 5.81
C PHE A 80 0.63 1.75 6.32
N THR A 81 0.02 2.68 5.60
CA THR A 81 -1.36 3.11 5.85
C THR A 81 -2.15 2.93 4.56
N ILE A 82 -3.07 1.97 4.57
CA ILE A 82 -3.85 1.62 3.39
C ILE A 82 -5.35 1.82 3.64
N MET A 83 -6.03 2.34 2.63
CA MET A 83 -7.48 2.24 2.52
C MET A 83 -7.82 0.98 1.71
N ILE A 84 -8.73 0.17 2.25
CA ILE A 84 -9.19 -1.09 1.69
C ILE A 84 -10.69 -1.21 1.92
N GLN A 85 -11.33 -2.13 1.21
CA GLN A 85 -12.74 -2.42 1.45
C GLN A 85 -12.98 -2.88 2.90
N LYS A 86 -14.14 -2.51 3.43
CA LYS A 86 -14.48 -2.64 4.85
C LYS A 86 -14.39 -4.09 5.31
N GLU A 87 -14.88 -5.04 4.52
CA GLU A 87 -14.87 -6.46 4.85
C GLU A 87 -13.46 -7.06 4.85
N VAL A 88 -12.56 -6.62 3.98
CA VAL A 88 -11.13 -6.99 4.05
C VAL A 88 -10.50 -6.45 5.33
N GLY A 89 -10.73 -5.18 5.65
CA GLY A 89 -10.23 -4.56 6.88
C GLY A 89 -10.76 -5.24 8.15
N LEU A 90 -12.03 -5.67 8.15
CA LEU A 90 -12.63 -6.42 9.25
C LEU A 90 -12.01 -7.81 9.41
N ARG A 91 -11.63 -8.50 8.33
CA ARG A 91 -10.89 -9.77 8.41
C ARG A 91 -9.51 -9.55 9.03
N ILE A 92 -8.77 -8.55 8.57
CA ILE A 92 -7.40 -8.26 9.04
C ILE A 92 -7.37 -8.02 10.56
N ILE A 93 -8.36 -7.31 11.11
CA ILE A 93 -8.41 -6.99 12.55
C ILE A 93 -9.18 -8.02 13.39
N SER A 94 -9.73 -9.07 12.77
CA SER A 94 -10.57 -10.03 13.48
C SER A 94 -9.72 -10.85 14.46
N LYS A 95 -10.26 -11.13 15.65
CA LYS A 95 -9.58 -11.95 16.67
C LYS A 95 -9.99 -13.41 16.57
N GLU A 96 -9.21 -14.29 17.19
CA GLU A 96 -9.57 -15.71 17.33
C GLU A 96 -11.02 -15.87 17.79
N LYS A 97 -11.70 -16.88 17.21
CA LYS A 97 -13.12 -17.21 17.47
C LYS A 97 -14.15 -16.18 16.95
N GLU A 98 -13.72 -15.09 16.32
CA GLU A 98 -14.64 -14.22 15.58
C GLU A 98 -14.94 -14.79 14.18
N LYS A 99 -16.14 -14.50 13.66
CA LYS A 99 -16.62 -15.01 12.37
C LYS A 99 -15.70 -14.69 11.18
N ASN A 100 -15.00 -13.55 11.23
CA ASN A 100 -14.16 -13.09 10.13
C ASN A 100 -12.68 -13.49 10.29
N TYR A 101 -12.33 -14.23 11.35
CA TYR A 101 -10.97 -14.69 11.61
C TYR A 101 -10.56 -15.77 10.60
N ASN A 102 -9.46 -15.54 9.89
CA ASN A 102 -8.96 -16.45 8.87
C ASN A 102 -7.43 -16.30 8.68
N ALA A 103 -6.89 -16.97 7.66
CA ALA A 103 -5.45 -16.95 7.36
C ALA A 103 -4.89 -15.53 7.16
N LEU A 104 -5.68 -14.59 6.62
CA LEU A 104 -5.25 -13.20 6.47
C LEU A 104 -5.13 -12.51 7.83
N SER A 105 -6.05 -12.78 8.77
CA SER A 105 -5.99 -12.29 10.15
C SER A 105 -4.68 -12.75 10.80
N VAL A 106 -4.41 -14.07 10.74
CA VAL A 106 -3.21 -14.68 11.33
C VAL A 106 -1.95 -14.03 10.76
N LEU A 107 -1.80 -14.03 9.43
CA LEU A 107 -0.55 -13.58 8.81
C LEU A 107 -0.24 -12.12 9.13
N VAL A 108 -1.22 -11.22 8.97
CA VAL A 108 -0.98 -9.78 9.17
C VAL A 108 -0.72 -9.49 10.64
N GLN A 109 -1.45 -10.14 11.56
CA GLN A 109 -1.28 -9.94 13.01
C GLN A 109 0.03 -10.53 13.55
N SER A 110 0.53 -11.62 12.96
CA SER A 110 1.80 -12.21 13.34
C SER A 110 3.02 -11.37 12.91
N LEU A 111 2.90 -10.58 11.84
CA LEU A 111 4.01 -9.80 11.28
C LEU A 111 3.96 -8.31 11.65
N THR A 112 2.79 -7.79 12.04
CA THR A 112 2.59 -6.35 12.18
C THR A 112 1.73 -5.97 13.38
N ARG A 113 1.93 -4.74 13.87
CA ARG A 113 0.99 -4.10 14.79
C ARG A 113 -0.04 -3.31 14.00
N ILE A 114 -1.31 -3.69 14.13
CA ILE A 114 -2.40 -3.13 13.33
C ILE A 114 -3.15 -2.07 14.13
N ILE A 115 -3.45 -0.93 13.50
CA ILE A 115 -4.32 0.12 14.05
C ILE A 115 -5.40 0.45 13.03
N LYS A 116 -6.66 0.29 13.41
CA LYS A 116 -7.79 0.76 12.62
C LYS A 116 -7.92 2.28 12.76
N ILE A 117 -7.70 3.02 11.68
CA ILE A 117 -7.81 4.49 11.69
C ILE A 117 -9.27 4.94 11.62
N LYS A 118 -9.98 4.61 10.53
CA LYS A 118 -11.36 5.06 10.32
C LYS A 118 -12.09 4.18 9.30
N VAL A 119 -13.41 4.06 9.45
CA VAL A 119 -14.28 3.56 8.37
C VAL A 119 -14.79 4.76 7.59
N ILE A 120 -14.47 4.82 6.30
CA ILE A 120 -15.00 5.84 5.39
C ILE A 120 -16.37 5.34 4.90
N LYS A 121 -17.43 6.11 5.18
CA LYS A 121 -18.76 5.82 4.62
C LYS A 121 -18.80 6.36 3.20
N LYS A 122 -19.45 5.64 2.28
CA LYS A 122 -19.80 6.20 0.98
C LYS A 122 -20.71 7.41 1.25
N ASN A 123 -20.33 8.58 0.74
CA ASN A 123 -21.26 9.70 0.71
C ASN A 123 -22.38 9.29 -0.25
N MET A 124 -23.59 9.20 0.29
CA MET A 124 -24.82 9.05 -0.52
C MET A 124 -25.13 10.37 -1.19
#